data_AF-A0A6M3LMU0-F1
#
_entry.id   AF-A0A6M3LMU0-F1
#
_cell.length_a   1.000
_cell.length_b   1.000
_cell.length_c   1.000
_cell.angle_alpha   90.00
_cell.angle_beta   90.00
_cell.angle_gamma   90.00
#
_symmetry.space_group_name_H-M   'P 1'
#
loop_
_entity.id
_entity.type
_entity.pdbx_description
1 polymer ?
#
loop_
_entity_poly.entity_id
_entity_poly.type
_entity_poly.pdbx_seq_one_letter_code
_entity_poly.pdbx_strand_id
1 'polypeptide(L)'
;MAKNYQASRRGFIHDPITNTLDLNVDGVIATKFGGERVEIYNADSTQLYPLGTRLQVDDRVFRYALAGTNGVNAGFGAFYKCALAVSYEAAGAASVAGDTTMTITESSITANEWKGGYVVMGHGSSATTQNRRIISNTASSGTTCTITLDGPIHVAGTHSVEIIPSIYKNLQTVSTEFDGCAGVPAITTTTGKYFWVQTWGPCWIVPGGAGTPGSTSKERAVYFVGDGSINGAVGLVSEATEAHYRQYAGYIIQTDSAGSGGPPFIMLQVSP
;
A
#
# COMPACT_ATOMS: atom_id res chain seq x y z
N MET A 1 16.95 -24.04 -44.61
CA MET A 1 17.86 -23.25 -43.74
C MET A 1 17.39 -21.81 -43.73
N ALA A 2 17.04 -21.29 -42.55
CA ALA A 2 17.20 -19.91 -42.07
C ALA A 2 16.17 -19.69 -40.94
N LYS A 3 16.63 -19.85 -39.68
CA LYS A 3 15.93 -19.32 -38.51
C LYS A 3 16.14 -17.81 -38.53
N ASN A 4 15.07 -17.03 -38.66
CA ASN A 4 15.13 -15.59 -38.43
C ASN A 4 14.62 -15.28 -37.03
N TYR A 5 15.58 -15.10 -36.12
CA TYR A 5 15.44 -14.36 -34.87
C TYR A 5 14.89 -12.95 -35.20
N GLN A 6 13.68 -12.63 -34.76
CA GLN A 6 13.23 -11.24 -34.66
C GLN A 6 13.45 -10.81 -33.21
N ALA A 7 14.48 -10.00 -33.02
CA ALA A 7 14.84 -9.38 -31.75
C ALA A 7 13.67 -8.54 -31.21
N SER A 8 13.42 -8.61 -29.90
CA SER A 8 12.47 -7.72 -29.23
C SER A 8 12.99 -6.27 -29.30
N ARG A 9 12.44 -5.49 -30.24
CA ARG A 9 12.69 -4.06 -30.32
C ARG A 9 11.87 -3.37 -29.24
N ARG A 10 12.54 -2.91 -28.17
CA ARG A 10 12.02 -1.87 -27.28
C ARG A 10 11.74 -0.63 -28.12
N GLY A 11 10.48 -0.26 -28.25
CA GLY A 11 10.04 0.91 -29.02
C GLY A 11 8.92 1.60 -28.27
N PHE A 12 8.88 2.92 -28.38
CA PHE A 12 7.72 3.70 -27.96
C PHE A 12 6.74 3.76 -29.12
N ILE A 13 5.46 3.47 -28.86
CA ILE A 13 4.39 3.70 -29.82
C ILE A 13 3.56 4.84 -29.26
N HIS A 14 3.43 5.92 -30.04
CA HIS A 14 2.49 7.00 -29.73
C HIS A 14 1.11 6.55 -30.17
N ASP A 15 0.18 6.47 -29.22
CA ASP A 15 -1.23 6.27 -29.53
C ASP A 15 -1.89 7.64 -29.72
N PRO A 16 -2.30 8.01 -30.95
CA PRO A 16 -2.90 9.31 -31.22
C PRO A 16 -4.30 9.46 -30.62
N ILE A 17 -4.91 8.39 -30.10
CA ILE A 17 -6.25 8.40 -29.49
C ILE A 17 -6.14 8.75 -28.00
N THR A 18 -5.09 8.30 -27.31
CA THR A 18 -4.88 8.56 -25.88
C THR A 18 -3.82 9.62 -25.60
N ASN A 19 -3.06 10.04 -26.63
CA ASN A 19 -1.92 10.95 -26.52
C ASN A 19 -0.88 10.50 -25.46
N THR A 20 -0.73 9.18 -25.30
CA THR A 20 0.27 8.58 -24.40
C THR A 20 1.43 7.98 -25.21
N LEU A 21 2.61 8.00 -24.59
CA LEU A 21 3.82 7.36 -25.10
C LEU A 21 3.98 6.01 -24.40
N ASP A 22 3.55 4.92 -25.04
CA ASP A 22 3.51 3.62 -24.39
C ASP A 22 4.84 2.88 -24.55
N LEU A 23 5.38 2.38 -23.44
CA LEU A 23 6.55 1.51 -23.41
C LEU A 23 6.15 0.09 -23.83
N ASN A 24 6.65 -0.35 -24.98
CA ASN A 24 6.55 -1.75 -25.40
C ASN A 24 7.76 -2.53 -24.86
N VAL A 25 7.53 -3.42 -23.90
CA VAL A 25 8.52 -4.40 -23.42
C VAL A 25 8.05 -5.78 -23.86
N ASP A 26 8.83 -6.42 -24.73
CA ASP A 26 8.60 -7.79 -25.21
C ASP A 26 7.20 -8.08 -25.80
N GLY A 27 6.62 -7.10 -26.50
CA GLY A 27 5.32 -7.24 -27.17
C GLY A 27 4.11 -7.04 -26.25
N VAL A 28 4.34 -6.67 -24.99
CA VAL A 28 3.29 -6.37 -24.02
C VAL A 28 3.30 -4.87 -23.74
N ILE A 29 2.21 -4.21 -24.11
CA ILE A 29 1.93 -2.81 -23.77
C ILE A 29 1.57 -2.78 -22.28
N ALA A 30 2.35 -2.07 -21.46
CA ALA A 30 2.18 -2.01 -20.01
C ALA A 30 0.83 -1.40 -19.55
N THR A 31 0.09 -0.73 -20.43
CA THR A 31 -1.25 -0.19 -20.18
C THR A 31 -2.38 -1.22 -20.39
N LYS A 32 -2.09 -2.46 -20.81
CA LYS A 32 -3.12 -3.46 -21.14
C LYS A 32 -3.28 -4.57 -20.09
N PHE A 33 -3.75 -4.20 -18.90
CA PHE A 33 -4.69 -5.09 -18.20
C PHE A 33 -6.11 -4.67 -18.62
N GLY A 34 -6.47 -5.05 -19.85
CA GLY A 34 -7.86 -5.13 -20.35
C GLY A 34 -8.66 -3.84 -20.50
N GLY A 35 -8.40 -3.04 -21.56
CA GLY A 35 -9.42 -2.34 -22.37
C GLY A 35 -10.37 -1.30 -21.74
N GLU A 36 -10.51 -1.25 -20.43
CA GLU A 36 -11.29 -0.29 -19.67
C GLU A 36 -10.33 0.72 -19.05
N ARG A 37 -10.71 2.00 -19.06
CA ARG A 37 -9.97 3.01 -18.32
C ARG A 37 -9.96 2.57 -16.85
N VAL A 38 -8.81 2.62 -16.19
CA VAL A 38 -8.75 2.30 -14.76
C VAL A 38 -9.55 3.37 -14.01
N GLU A 39 -10.73 3.00 -13.55
CA GLU A 39 -11.67 3.92 -12.87
C GLU A 39 -11.23 4.16 -11.42
N ILE A 40 -10.26 5.06 -11.22
CA ILE A 40 -9.77 5.43 -9.88
C ILE A 40 -10.86 6.05 -8.98
N TYR A 41 -12.00 6.45 -9.58
CA TYR A 41 -13.13 7.07 -8.90
C TYR A 41 -14.32 6.11 -8.68
N ASN A 42 -14.11 4.80 -8.82
CA ASN A 42 -15.11 3.78 -8.52
C ASN A 42 -14.61 2.80 -7.46
N ALA A 43 -15.55 2.19 -6.76
CA ALA A 43 -15.30 1.11 -5.81
C ALA A 43 -15.81 -0.21 -6.39
N ASP A 44 -14.96 -1.24 -6.38
CA ASP A 44 -15.29 -2.54 -6.93
C ASP A 44 -15.84 -3.48 -5.86
N SER A 45 -16.87 -4.27 -6.20
CA SER A 45 -17.35 -5.37 -5.35
C SER A 45 -16.51 -6.64 -5.47
N THR A 46 -15.68 -6.73 -6.51
CA THR A 46 -14.81 -7.86 -6.80
C THR A 46 -13.40 -7.36 -6.99
N GLN A 47 -12.42 -8.16 -6.56
CA GLN A 47 -11.02 -7.79 -6.72
C GLN A 47 -10.61 -7.80 -8.20
N LEU A 48 -10.38 -6.63 -8.79
CA LEU A 48 -9.88 -6.52 -10.18
C LEU A 48 -8.36 -6.68 -10.26
N TYR A 49 -7.64 -6.17 -9.26
CA TYR A 49 -6.17 -6.18 -9.23
C TYR A 49 -5.62 -6.78 -7.92
N PRO A 50 -4.40 -7.34 -7.92
CA PRO A 50 -3.70 -7.67 -6.68
C PRO A 50 -3.63 -6.47 -5.73
N LEU A 51 -3.79 -6.71 -4.43
CA LEU A 51 -3.66 -5.64 -3.44
C LEU A 51 -2.23 -5.07 -3.44
N GLY A 52 -2.12 -3.76 -3.31
CA GLY A 52 -0.86 -3.00 -3.41
C GLY A 52 -0.36 -2.75 -4.83
N THR A 53 -1.11 -3.17 -5.87
CA THR A 53 -0.82 -2.80 -7.27
C THR A 53 -0.62 -1.29 -7.37
N ARG A 54 0.47 -0.87 -8.01
CA ARG A 54 0.78 0.56 -8.24
C ARG A 54 0.15 1.00 -9.55
N LEU A 55 -0.50 2.15 -9.53
CA LEU A 55 -0.97 2.84 -10.72
C LEU A 55 -0.46 4.28 -10.68
N GLN A 56 0.03 4.79 -11.80
CA GLN A 56 0.31 6.21 -11.96
C GLN A 56 -0.68 6.80 -12.96
N VAL A 57 -1.33 7.90 -12.58
CA VAL A 57 -2.24 8.67 -13.42
C VAL A 57 -1.76 10.10 -13.37
N ASP A 58 -1.25 10.60 -14.50
CA ASP A 58 -0.63 11.91 -14.61
C ASP A 58 0.51 12.09 -13.58
N ASP A 59 0.37 13.07 -12.69
CA ASP A 59 1.29 13.42 -11.61
C ASP A 59 0.95 12.75 -10.26
N ARG A 60 -0.02 11.83 -10.22
CA ARG A 60 -0.46 11.12 -9.02
C ARG A 60 -0.15 9.64 -9.06
N VAL A 61 0.14 9.07 -7.90
CA VAL A 61 0.40 7.62 -7.74
C VAL A 61 -0.63 7.05 -6.78
N PHE A 62 -1.14 5.87 -7.12
CA PHE A 62 -2.16 5.14 -6.38
C PHE A 62 -1.73 3.71 -6.08
N ARG A 63 -2.35 3.15 -5.03
CA ARG A 63 -2.27 1.73 -4.67
C ARG A 63 -3.66 1.14 -4.61
N TYR A 64 -3.83 -0.08 -5.14
CA TYR A 64 -5.10 -0.80 -5.06
C TYR A 64 -5.27 -1.43 -3.68
N ALA A 65 -6.41 -1.22 -3.03
CA ALA A 65 -6.64 -1.59 -1.64
C ALA A 65 -8.04 -2.16 -1.43
N LEU A 66 -8.25 -2.75 -0.25
CA LEU A 66 -9.54 -3.23 0.24
C LEU A 66 -9.93 -2.43 1.48
N ALA A 67 -11.15 -1.88 1.45
CA ALA A 67 -11.74 -1.14 2.56
C ALA A 67 -12.16 -2.10 3.67
N GLY A 68 -11.70 -1.80 4.88
CA GLY A 68 -12.01 -2.55 6.09
C GLY A 68 -13.31 -2.13 6.76
N THR A 69 -13.51 -2.59 8.00
CA THR A 69 -14.76 -2.50 8.77
C THR A 69 -15.38 -1.10 8.86
N ASN A 70 -14.56 -0.04 8.95
CA ASN A 70 -15.06 1.33 9.08
C ASN A 70 -15.21 2.06 7.73
N GLY A 71 -14.94 1.39 6.60
CA GLY A 71 -14.83 2.06 5.30
C GLY A 71 -13.72 3.11 5.27
N VAL A 72 -13.72 3.94 4.23
CA VAL A 72 -12.77 5.03 4.03
C VAL A 72 -13.49 6.27 3.49
N ASN A 73 -12.94 7.46 3.74
CA ASN A 73 -13.52 8.73 3.30
C ASN A 73 -12.60 9.44 2.30
N ALA A 74 -13.16 9.98 1.22
CA ALA A 74 -12.43 10.87 0.32
C ALA A 74 -11.96 12.12 1.07
N GLY A 75 -10.75 12.60 0.76
CA GLY A 75 -10.17 13.79 1.38
C GLY A 75 -9.65 13.57 2.80
N PHE A 76 -9.69 12.36 3.35
CA PHE A 76 -9.04 11.99 4.60
C PHE A 76 -8.03 10.86 4.37
N GLY A 77 -7.04 10.73 5.25
CA GLY A 77 -6.15 9.58 5.27
C GLY A 77 -6.91 8.26 5.51
N ALA A 78 -6.53 7.22 4.78
CA ALA A 78 -6.92 5.85 5.06
C ALA A 78 -5.76 5.11 5.74
N PHE A 79 -6.04 4.42 6.83
CA PHE A 79 -5.04 3.91 7.75
C PHE A 79 -4.88 2.40 7.67
N TYR A 80 -3.66 1.91 7.89
CA TYR A 80 -3.35 0.49 7.97
C TYR A 80 -3.96 -0.13 9.23
N LYS A 81 -4.95 -1.02 9.06
CA LYS A 81 -5.48 -1.87 10.15
C LYS A 81 -5.19 -3.34 9.91
N CYS A 82 -4.21 -3.68 9.09
CA CYS A 82 -3.79 -5.07 8.95
C CYS A 82 -3.14 -5.55 10.26
N ALA A 83 -3.70 -6.60 10.86
CA ALA A 83 -3.07 -7.28 11.99
C ALA A 83 -2.10 -8.36 11.52
N LEU A 84 -1.15 -8.75 12.38
CA LEU A 84 -0.42 -10.00 12.18
C LEU A 84 -1.42 -11.15 12.09
N ALA A 85 -1.29 -11.96 11.06
CA ALA A 85 -2.10 -13.18 10.91
C ALA A 85 -1.48 -14.36 11.67
N VAL A 86 -0.15 -14.40 11.74
CA VAL A 86 0.61 -15.41 12.50
C VAL A 86 1.69 -14.68 13.28
N SER A 87 1.82 -14.97 14.57
CA SER A 87 2.73 -14.29 15.48
C SER A 87 3.62 -15.29 16.20
N TYR A 88 4.89 -15.37 15.79
CA TYR A 88 5.92 -16.20 16.42
C TYR A 88 5.53 -17.69 16.51
N GLU A 89 4.89 -18.21 15.47
CA GLU A 89 4.48 -19.62 15.44
C GLU A 89 5.53 -20.50 14.78
N ALA A 90 5.57 -21.78 15.15
CA ALA A 90 6.44 -22.73 14.47
C ALA A 90 5.94 -23.03 13.06
N ALA A 91 6.84 -23.05 12.09
CA ALA A 91 6.56 -23.62 10.77
C ALA A 91 6.06 -25.06 10.92
N GLY A 92 5.10 -25.46 10.09
CA GLY A 92 4.48 -26.79 10.16
C GLY A 92 5.41 -27.93 9.74
N ALA A 93 6.55 -27.61 9.12
CA ALA A 93 7.65 -28.52 8.83
C ALA A 93 8.97 -27.75 8.76
N ALA A 94 10.10 -28.45 8.88
CA ALA A 94 11.41 -27.87 8.60
C ALA A 94 11.46 -27.41 7.13
N SER A 95 11.91 -26.18 6.91
CA SER A 95 12.13 -25.64 5.58
C SER A 95 13.39 -26.26 4.96
N VAL A 96 13.40 -26.34 3.63
CA VAL A 96 14.56 -26.77 2.86
C VAL A 96 15.08 -25.59 2.06
N ALA A 97 16.41 -25.43 2.03
CA ALA A 97 17.03 -24.38 1.23
C ALA A 97 16.80 -24.67 -0.26
N GLY A 98 16.42 -23.64 -1.02
CA GLY A 98 16.03 -23.73 -2.42
C GLY A 98 14.52 -23.88 -2.64
N ASP A 99 13.75 -24.28 -1.63
CA ASP A 99 12.29 -24.40 -1.76
C ASP A 99 11.64 -23.03 -1.92
N THR A 100 10.57 -22.99 -2.72
CA THR A 100 9.71 -21.81 -2.92
C THR A 100 8.37 -21.96 -2.21
N THR A 101 8.23 -22.98 -1.36
CA THR A 101 7.03 -23.25 -0.57
C THR A 101 7.39 -23.51 0.88
N MET A 102 6.48 -23.18 1.79
CA MET A 102 6.62 -23.47 3.22
C MET A 102 5.28 -23.91 3.78
N THR A 103 5.31 -24.89 4.68
CA THR A 103 4.13 -25.32 5.45
C THR A 103 4.04 -24.50 6.73
N ILE A 104 2.85 -23.96 7.01
CA ILE A 104 2.55 -23.15 8.17
C ILE A 104 1.48 -23.87 9.00
N THR A 105 1.66 -23.91 10.32
CA THR A 105 0.65 -24.41 11.25
C THR A 105 -0.45 -23.36 11.37
N GLU A 106 -1.59 -23.62 10.74
CA GLU A 106 -2.77 -22.74 10.77
C GLU A 106 -4.01 -23.58 10.43
N SER A 107 -5.03 -23.49 11.26
CA SER A 107 -6.20 -24.38 11.22
C SER A 107 -7.40 -23.78 10.47
N SER A 108 -7.42 -22.47 10.26
CA SER A 108 -8.63 -21.73 9.91
C SER A 108 -8.45 -20.69 8.80
N ILE A 109 -7.51 -20.94 7.88
CA ILE A 109 -7.23 -20.00 6.78
C ILE A 109 -7.93 -20.38 5.47
N THR A 110 -8.42 -19.38 4.74
CA THR A 110 -8.96 -19.56 3.39
C THR A 110 -7.87 -19.43 2.32
N ALA A 111 -8.11 -19.98 1.14
CA ALA A 111 -7.14 -19.91 0.04
C ALA A 111 -6.88 -18.46 -0.37
N ASN A 112 -5.60 -18.10 -0.54
CA ASN A 112 -5.10 -16.77 -0.90
C ASN A 112 -5.41 -15.65 0.09
N GLU A 113 -5.81 -15.97 1.30
CA GLU A 113 -6.06 -14.98 2.34
C GLU A 113 -4.84 -14.12 2.70
N TRP A 114 -3.63 -14.66 2.56
CA TRP A 114 -2.35 -13.97 2.82
C TRP A 114 -1.64 -13.50 1.55
N LYS A 115 -2.24 -13.69 0.38
CA LYS A 115 -1.65 -13.31 -0.90
C LYS A 115 -1.28 -11.82 -0.92
N GLY A 116 -0.07 -11.53 -1.38
CA GLY A 116 0.49 -10.18 -1.45
C GLY A 116 1.00 -9.62 -0.12
N GLY A 117 0.91 -10.40 0.96
CA GLY A 117 1.57 -10.12 2.24
C GLY A 117 3.03 -10.58 2.27
N TYR A 118 3.57 -10.64 3.49
CA TYR A 118 4.94 -11.04 3.78
C TYR A 118 4.98 -12.13 4.84
N VAL A 119 5.96 -13.01 4.72
CA VAL A 119 6.38 -13.92 5.78
C VAL A 119 7.80 -13.57 6.20
N VAL A 120 7.99 -13.44 7.51
CA VAL A 120 9.30 -13.38 8.15
C VAL A 120 9.58 -14.75 8.74
N MET A 121 10.73 -15.32 8.42
CA MET A 121 11.18 -16.64 8.87
C MET A 121 12.44 -16.49 9.70
N GLY A 122 12.55 -17.24 10.80
CA GLY A 122 13.77 -17.29 11.61
C GLY A 122 14.02 -16.00 12.38
N HIS A 123 12.97 -15.41 12.95
CA HIS A 123 13.10 -14.33 13.92
C HIS A 123 13.56 -14.92 15.28
N GLY A 124 14.70 -14.44 15.82
CA GLY A 124 15.32 -14.99 17.04
C GLY A 124 16.77 -14.50 17.25
N SER A 125 17.50 -15.06 18.21
CA SER A 125 18.89 -14.65 18.55
C SER A 125 19.95 -15.01 17.50
N SER A 126 19.56 -15.73 16.45
CA SER A 126 20.42 -16.07 15.31
C SER A 126 20.15 -15.10 14.18
N ALA A 127 21.19 -14.50 13.59
CA ALA A 127 21.10 -13.56 12.46
C ALA A 127 20.73 -14.27 11.13
N THR A 128 19.69 -15.09 11.14
CA THR A 128 19.22 -15.93 10.01
C THR A 128 17.83 -15.53 9.53
N THR A 129 17.33 -14.35 9.95
CA THR A 129 16.01 -13.85 9.57
C THR A 129 15.93 -13.59 8.08
N GLN A 130 14.85 -14.08 7.47
CA GLN A 130 14.56 -13.92 6.04
C GLN A 130 13.14 -13.40 5.87
N ASN A 131 12.95 -12.41 4.98
CA ASN A 131 11.64 -11.91 4.60
C ASN A 131 11.33 -12.29 3.14
N ARG A 132 10.11 -12.77 2.87
CA ARG A 132 9.62 -13.14 1.53
C ARG A 132 8.21 -12.64 1.31
N ARG A 133 7.89 -12.32 0.06
CA ARG A 133 6.51 -12.02 -0.33
C ARG A 133 5.74 -13.32 -0.53
N ILE A 134 4.50 -13.33 -0.08
CA ILE A 134 3.58 -14.46 -0.25
C ILE A 134 2.85 -14.29 -1.60
N ILE A 135 3.10 -15.22 -2.53
CA ILE A 135 2.45 -15.28 -3.84
C ILE A 135 1.04 -15.86 -3.73
N SER A 136 0.89 -16.89 -2.89
CA SER A 136 -0.38 -17.58 -2.61
C SER A 136 -0.29 -18.36 -1.32
N ASN A 137 -1.45 -18.75 -0.77
CA ASN A 137 -1.56 -19.77 0.26
C ASN A 137 -2.73 -20.69 -0.07
N THR A 138 -2.62 -21.97 0.30
CA THR A 138 -3.74 -22.90 0.25
C THR A 138 -4.74 -22.58 1.37
N ALA A 139 -5.97 -23.05 1.22
CA ALA A 139 -6.85 -23.18 2.38
C ALA A 139 -6.21 -24.16 3.39
N SER A 140 -6.56 -24.03 4.67
CA SER A 140 -6.11 -24.97 5.69
C SER A 140 -6.67 -26.37 5.43
N SER A 141 -5.87 -27.38 5.73
CA SER A 141 -6.29 -28.79 5.83
C SER A 141 -6.87 -29.15 7.22
N GLY A 142 -7.08 -28.15 8.08
CA GLY A 142 -7.52 -28.28 9.47
C GLY A 142 -6.38 -28.15 10.48
N THR A 143 -5.13 -28.28 10.05
CA THR A 143 -3.93 -28.13 10.91
C THR A 143 -2.84 -27.30 10.25
N THR A 144 -2.70 -27.40 8.93
CA THR A 144 -1.66 -26.69 8.19
C THR A 144 -2.19 -26.12 6.88
N CYS A 145 -1.48 -25.10 6.39
CA CYS A 145 -1.58 -24.61 5.02
C CYS A 145 -0.18 -24.50 4.41
N THR A 146 -0.12 -24.39 3.08
CA THR A 146 1.13 -24.14 2.36
C THR A 146 1.11 -22.74 1.79
N ILE A 147 2.18 -21.98 2.00
CA ILE A 147 2.45 -20.70 1.34
C ILE A 147 3.43 -20.90 0.19
N THR A 148 3.24 -20.14 -0.89
CA THR A 148 4.17 -20.03 -2.02
C THR A 148 4.87 -18.68 -1.93
N LEU A 149 6.19 -18.67 -2.10
CA LEU A 149 7.07 -17.51 -1.89
C LEU A 149 7.51 -16.92 -3.24
N ASP A 150 7.91 -15.65 -3.23
CA ASP A 150 8.45 -14.93 -4.39
C ASP A 150 9.89 -15.32 -4.76
N GLY A 151 10.56 -16.05 -3.89
CA GLY A 151 11.91 -16.55 -4.10
C GLY A 151 12.26 -17.69 -3.15
N PRO A 152 13.40 -18.37 -3.39
CA PRO A 152 13.80 -19.52 -2.60
C PRO A 152 14.11 -19.17 -1.15
N ILE A 153 13.95 -20.16 -0.27
CA ILE A 153 14.43 -20.14 1.11
C ILE A 153 15.96 -20.31 1.08
N HIS A 154 16.71 -19.43 1.72
CA HIS A 154 18.19 -19.50 1.74
C HIS A 154 18.74 -20.29 2.92
N VAL A 155 18.14 -20.11 4.11
CA VAL A 155 18.52 -20.85 5.32
C VAL A 155 17.45 -21.89 5.60
N ALA A 156 17.81 -23.17 5.48
CA ALA A 156 16.98 -24.30 5.87
C ALA A 156 16.82 -24.39 7.39
N GLY A 157 15.74 -25.00 7.86
CA GLY A 157 15.57 -25.38 9.26
C GLY A 157 14.15 -25.19 9.78
N THR A 158 13.99 -25.42 11.08
CA THR A 158 12.75 -25.11 11.80
C THR A 158 12.73 -23.62 12.11
N HIS A 159 11.78 -22.89 11.52
CA HIS A 159 11.64 -21.46 11.72
C HIS A 159 10.46 -21.16 12.64
N SER A 160 10.63 -20.19 13.53
CA SER A 160 9.51 -19.36 13.96
C SER A 160 9.16 -18.39 12.84
N VAL A 161 7.87 -18.20 12.58
CA VAL A 161 7.36 -17.38 11.49
C VAL A 161 6.41 -16.30 11.99
N GLU A 162 6.47 -15.16 11.32
CA GLU A 162 5.49 -14.09 11.45
C GLU A 162 4.90 -13.81 10.07
N ILE A 163 3.58 -13.74 9.98
CA ILE A 163 2.88 -13.47 8.71
C ILE A 163 2.07 -12.20 8.87
N ILE A 164 2.33 -11.25 7.97
CA ILE A 164 1.55 -10.03 7.82
C ILE A 164 0.86 -10.14 6.46
N PRO A 165 -0.48 -10.17 6.38
CA PRO A 165 -1.21 -10.12 5.12
C PRO A 165 -0.86 -8.84 4.33
N SER A 166 -1.35 -8.71 3.09
CA SER A 166 -1.13 -7.47 2.35
C SER A 166 -1.52 -6.24 3.18
N ILE A 167 -0.61 -5.29 3.34
CA ILE A 167 -0.86 -4.07 4.11
C ILE A 167 -2.04 -3.25 3.54
N TYR A 168 -2.38 -3.46 2.26
CA TYR A 168 -3.52 -2.84 1.60
C TYR A 168 -4.83 -3.65 1.72
N LYS A 169 -4.88 -4.73 2.51
CA LYS A 169 -6.07 -5.57 2.69
C LYS A 169 -7.11 -4.98 3.64
N ASN A 170 -6.71 -4.07 4.52
CA ASN A 170 -7.58 -3.57 5.57
C ASN A 170 -7.34 -2.07 5.81
N LEU A 171 -7.68 -1.25 4.83
CA LEU A 171 -7.60 0.20 4.96
C LEU A 171 -8.90 0.79 5.50
N GLN A 172 -8.80 1.66 6.50
CA GLN A 172 -9.96 2.15 7.23
C GLN A 172 -9.82 3.62 7.66
N THR A 173 -10.94 4.27 7.95
CA THR A 173 -10.95 5.44 8.83
C THR A 173 -10.66 5.04 10.27
N VAL A 174 -9.99 5.93 11.00
CA VAL A 174 -9.69 5.78 12.42
C VAL A 174 -9.95 7.10 13.15
N SER A 175 -9.85 7.04 14.47
CA SER A 175 -9.91 8.21 15.36
C SER A 175 -8.76 8.16 16.37
N THR A 176 -7.62 7.63 15.94
CA THR A 176 -6.45 7.30 16.77
C THR A 176 -5.18 7.80 16.10
N GLU A 177 -4.24 8.31 16.88
CA GLU A 177 -3.04 8.97 16.34
C GLU A 177 -1.84 8.03 16.14
N PHE A 178 -1.97 6.74 16.49
CA PHE A 178 -0.87 5.77 16.39
C PHE A 178 -0.80 5.03 15.03
N ASP A 179 -1.91 4.99 14.30
CA ASP A 179 -2.01 4.20 13.08
C ASP A 179 -1.28 4.89 11.92
N GLY A 180 -0.57 4.11 11.11
CA GLY A 180 0.04 4.61 9.88
C GLY A 180 -1.01 4.86 8.79
N CYS A 181 -0.97 6.02 8.17
CA CYS A 181 -1.71 6.38 6.97
C CYS A 181 -1.07 5.73 5.72
N ALA A 182 -1.89 5.02 4.96
CA ALA A 182 -1.55 4.39 3.70
C ALA A 182 -1.65 5.33 2.49
N GLY A 183 -2.37 6.45 2.64
CA GLY A 183 -2.63 7.42 1.59
C GLY A 183 -4.04 8.00 1.69
N VAL A 184 -4.50 8.70 0.65
CA VAL A 184 -5.81 9.38 0.60
C VAL A 184 -6.69 8.69 -0.44
N PRO A 185 -7.86 8.14 -0.07
CA PRO A 185 -8.80 7.56 -1.03
C PRO A 185 -9.26 8.59 -2.06
N ALA A 186 -9.35 8.17 -3.31
CA ALA A 186 -9.96 8.99 -4.36
C ALA A 186 -11.48 9.14 -4.17
N ILE A 187 -12.11 8.22 -3.43
CA ILE A 187 -13.54 8.17 -3.15
C ILE A 187 -13.82 7.68 -1.73
N THR A 188 -14.99 8.04 -1.22
CA THR A 188 -15.56 7.41 -0.02
C THR A 188 -16.14 6.05 -0.40
N THR A 189 -15.80 5.01 0.36
CA THR A 189 -16.37 3.67 0.15
C THR A 189 -16.54 2.92 1.46
N THR A 190 -17.46 1.96 1.46
CA THR A 190 -17.78 1.11 2.61
C THR A 190 -16.91 -0.15 2.64
N THR A 191 -17.01 -0.89 3.75
CA THR A 191 -16.38 -2.19 3.99
C THR A 191 -16.53 -3.18 2.86
N GLY A 192 -15.48 -3.96 2.61
CA GLY A 192 -15.47 -5.06 1.65
C GLY A 192 -15.37 -4.62 0.18
N LYS A 193 -15.21 -3.31 -0.06
CA LYS A 193 -15.02 -2.76 -1.42
C LYS A 193 -13.55 -2.53 -1.72
N TYR A 194 -13.18 -2.76 -2.96
CA TYR A 194 -11.84 -2.47 -3.45
C TYR A 194 -11.79 -1.08 -4.08
N PHE A 195 -10.68 -0.37 -3.90
CA PHE A 195 -10.56 1.01 -4.34
C PHE A 195 -9.09 1.41 -4.55
N TRP A 196 -8.88 2.60 -5.11
CA TRP A 196 -7.55 3.19 -5.27
C TRP A 196 -7.28 4.25 -4.19
N VAL A 197 -6.17 4.09 -3.47
CA VAL A 197 -5.67 5.06 -2.48
C VAL A 197 -4.47 5.83 -3.07
N GLN A 198 -4.53 7.15 -3.11
CA GLN A 198 -3.44 8.00 -3.58
C GLN A 198 -2.31 8.02 -2.55
N THR A 199 -1.07 7.76 -2.96
CA THR A 199 0.10 7.71 -2.07
C THR A 199 1.14 8.79 -2.38
N TRP A 200 1.04 9.42 -3.56
CA TRP A 200 1.93 10.49 -3.99
C TRP A 200 1.25 11.43 -4.98
N GLY A 201 1.76 12.66 -5.08
CA GLY A 201 1.32 13.66 -6.06
C GLY A 201 0.38 14.71 -5.47
N PRO A 202 -0.12 15.66 -6.29
CA PRO A 202 -1.03 16.70 -5.81
C PRO A 202 -2.33 16.11 -5.26
N CYS A 203 -2.70 16.53 -4.04
CA CYS A 203 -3.85 16.00 -3.32
C CYS A 203 -4.49 17.08 -2.45
N TRP A 204 -5.81 17.19 -2.50
CA TRP A 204 -6.57 17.96 -1.52
C TRP A 204 -6.93 17.06 -0.34
N ILE A 205 -6.68 17.52 0.88
CA ILE A 205 -6.98 16.78 2.11
C ILE A 205 -7.70 17.72 3.07
N VAL A 206 -8.69 17.24 3.80
CA VAL A 206 -9.43 18.07 4.77
C VAL A 206 -8.44 18.68 5.79
N PRO A 207 -8.51 19.99 6.07
CA PRO A 207 -7.70 20.60 7.11
C PRO A 207 -8.31 20.28 8.48
N GLY A 208 -7.48 19.91 9.45
CA GLY A 208 -7.94 19.65 10.81
C GLY A 208 -8.23 20.94 11.59
N GLY A 209 -9.05 20.83 12.64
CA GLY A 209 -9.54 21.99 13.41
C GLY A 209 -8.51 22.67 14.33
N ALA A 210 -7.40 21.99 14.65
CA ALA A 210 -6.40 22.48 15.60
C ALA A 210 -5.26 23.32 14.97
N GLY A 211 -5.21 23.43 13.63
CA GLY A 211 -4.18 24.22 12.97
C GLY A 211 -4.26 24.13 11.46
N THR A 212 -4.96 25.09 10.85
CA THR A 212 -5.07 25.20 9.39
C THR A 212 -3.67 25.23 8.77
N PRO A 213 -3.36 24.33 7.82
CA PRO A 213 -2.08 24.34 7.13
C PRO A 213 -1.72 25.72 6.54
N GLY A 214 -0.52 26.22 6.84
CA GLY A 214 -0.01 27.49 6.31
C GLY A 214 -0.44 28.71 7.11
N SER A 215 -0.93 28.51 8.34
CA SER A 215 -1.28 29.61 9.26
C SER A 215 -0.08 30.38 9.76
N THR A 216 1.14 29.86 9.60
CA THR A 216 2.39 30.61 9.84
C THR A 216 3.18 30.77 8.55
N SER A 217 3.90 31.89 8.43
CA SER A 217 4.52 32.32 7.16
C SER A 217 5.59 31.37 6.59
N LYS A 218 6.14 30.48 7.43
CA LYS A 218 7.19 29.52 7.05
C LYS A 218 6.75 28.07 7.16
N GLU A 219 5.49 27.81 7.50
CA GLU A 219 4.96 26.46 7.61
C GLU A 219 4.59 25.94 6.22
N ARG A 220 5.21 24.82 5.85
CA ARG A 220 4.95 24.11 4.60
C ARG A 220 4.70 22.63 4.81
N ALA A 221 5.35 22.02 5.79
CA ALA A 221 5.15 20.63 6.17
C ALA A 221 3.78 20.43 6.82
N VAL A 222 3.10 19.37 6.41
CA VAL A 222 1.83 18.94 6.98
C VAL A 222 1.89 17.47 7.40
N TYR A 223 1.09 17.14 8.41
CA TYR A 223 1.07 15.81 9.03
C TYR A 223 -0.38 15.33 9.14
N PHE A 224 -0.57 14.03 8.97
CA PHE A 224 -1.86 13.40 9.26
C PHE A 224 -2.13 13.48 10.77
N VAL A 225 -3.39 13.74 11.13
CA VAL A 225 -3.88 13.66 12.51
C VAL A 225 -4.89 12.51 12.66
N GLY A 226 -5.37 12.26 13.87
CA GLY A 226 -6.06 11.00 14.23
C GLY A 226 -7.32 10.65 13.44
N ASP A 227 -7.96 11.61 12.76
CA ASP A 227 -9.13 11.38 11.90
C ASP A 227 -8.79 11.26 10.40
N GLY A 228 -7.51 11.41 10.04
CA GLY A 228 -7.03 11.44 8.66
C GLY A 228 -7.01 12.82 8.01
N SER A 229 -7.47 13.88 8.70
CA SER A 229 -7.24 15.25 8.25
C SER A 229 -5.76 15.62 8.38
N ILE A 230 -5.39 16.82 7.92
CA ILE A 230 -4.02 17.32 8.03
C ILE A 230 -3.94 18.65 8.78
N ASN A 231 -2.87 18.79 9.57
CA ASN A 231 -2.49 20.04 10.23
C ASN A 231 -1.07 20.44 9.86
N GLY A 232 -0.81 21.74 9.98
CA GLY A 232 0.53 22.29 9.87
C GLY A 232 1.41 21.96 11.09
N ALA A 233 2.71 21.77 10.87
CA ALA A 233 3.68 21.38 11.91
C ALA A 233 3.63 22.27 13.18
N VAL A 234 3.44 23.58 13.01
CA VAL A 234 3.49 24.56 14.10
C VAL A 234 2.27 24.46 15.00
N GLY A 235 1.11 24.09 14.46
CA GLY A 235 -0.09 23.80 15.24
C GLY A 235 0.04 22.54 16.11
N LEU A 236 1.08 21.73 15.90
CA LEU A 236 1.26 20.44 16.58
C LEU A 236 2.29 20.51 17.72
N VAL A 237 3.16 21.53 17.75
CA VAL A 237 4.28 21.66 18.72
C VAL A 237 3.87 22.15 20.12
N SER A 238 2.61 22.50 20.37
CA SER A 238 2.15 22.79 21.76
C SER A 238 1.95 21.54 22.61
N GLU A 239 1.94 20.35 21.98
CA GLU A 239 1.90 19.06 22.65
C GLU A 239 3.34 18.55 22.77
N ALA A 240 4.11 19.06 23.73
CA ALA A 240 5.44 18.52 24.08
C ALA A 240 5.39 17.04 24.57
N THR A 241 4.20 16.43 24.53
CA THR A 241 3.92 15.01 24.74
C THR A 241 3.47 14.25 23.48
N GLU A 242 3.01 14.88 22.39
CA GLU A 242 2.38 14.15 21.25
C GLU A 242 2.84 14.55 19.82
N ALA A 243 3.55 15.66 19.63
CA ALA A 243 3.90 16.18 18.30
C ALA A 243 4.83 15.27 17.46
N HIS A 244 5.54 14.34 18.09
CA HIS A 244 6.55 13.49 17.43
C HIS A 244 6.00 12.15 16.90
N TYR A 245 4.70 11.85 17.11
CA TYR A 245 4.11 10.56 16.72
C TYR A 245 3.34 10.60 15.40
N ARG A 246 3.15 11.78 14.81
CA ARG A 246 2.29 11.94 13.63
C ARG A 246 3.06 11.71 12.34
N GLN A 247 2.43 11.01 11.41
CA GLN A 247 3.03 10.71 10.11
C GLN A 247 3.05 11.93 9.20
N TYR A 248 4.21 12.20 8.60
CA TYR A 248 4.37 13.22 7.58
C TYR A 248 3.49 12.91 6.36
N ALA A 249 2.64 13.86 5.97
CA ALA A 249 1.77 13.73 4.81
C ALA A 249 2.42 14.31 3.55
N GLY A 250 3.14 15.42 3.67
CA GLY A 250 3.72 16.13 2.54
C GLY A 250 3.87 17.62 2.81
N TYR A 251 3.76 18.43 1.75
CA TYR A 251 3.90 19.88 1.86
C TYR A 251 2.92 20.68 1.02
N ILE A 252 2.56 21.88 1.50
CA ILE A 252 1.67 22.82 0.83
C ILE A 252 2.31 23.29 -0.49
N ILE A 253 1.56 23.19 -1.60
CA ILE A 253 2.02 23.64 -2.93
C ILE A 253 1.78 25.14 -3.13
N GLN A 254 0.74 25.70 -2.50
CA GLN A 254 0.34 27.11 -2.67
C GLN A 254 1.37 28.12 -2.18
N THR A 255 1.56 29.22 -2.93
CA THR A 255 2.53 30.29 -2.62
C THR A 255 1.93 31.69 -2.54
N ASP A 256 0.62 31.86 -2.74
CA ASP A 256 -0.01 33.18 -2.94
C ASP A 256 -0.06 34.06 -1.67
N SER A 257 0.08 33.48 -0.49
CA SER A 257 -0.02 34.18 0.79
C SER A 257 0.68 33.40 1.90
N ALA A 258 1.30 34.12 2.83
CA ALA A 258 2.05 33.57 3.94
C ALA A 258 1.34 33.91 5.26
N GLY A 259 1.04 32.91 6.09
CA GLY A 259 0.44 33.13 7.42
C GLY A 259 -1.07 33.40 7.44
N SER A 260 -1.78 33.11 6.34
CA SER A 260 -3.23 33.30 6.20
C SER A 260 -4.03 31.99 6.21
N GLY A 261 -3.35 30.84 6.28
CA GLY A 261 -3.96 29.55 5.98
C GLY A 261 -4.16 29.38 4.47
N GLY A 262 -3.70 28.25 3.93
CA GLY A 262 -3.94 27.89 2.53
C GLY A 262 -5.06 26.85 2.41
N PRO A 263 -5.68 26.69 1.22
CA PRO A 263 -6.37 25.47 0.92
C PRO A 263 -5.37 24.32 1.10
N PRO A 264 -5.77 23.23 1.76
CA PRO A 264 -4.91 22.08 2.04
C PRO A 264 -4.66 21.22 0.80
N PHE A 265 -4.25 21.89 -0.28
CA PHE A 265 -3.77 21.27 -1.51
C PHE A 265 -2.25 21.11 -1.41
N ILE A 266 -1.84 19.85 -1.28
CA ILE A 266 -0.48 19.47 -0.92
C ILE A 266 0.14 18.59 -1.99
N MET A 267 1.47 18.52 -1.98
CA MET A 267 2.19 17.45 -2.60
C MET A 267 2.24 16.30 -1.60
N LEU A 268 1.41 15.28 -1.80
CA LEU A 268 1.37 14.08 -0.96
C LEU A 268 2.65 13.26 -1.15
N GLN A 269 3.22 12.76 -0.04
CA GLN A 269 4.48 12.02 -0.02
C GLN A 269 4.46 10.84 0.95
N VAL A 270 3.43 9.99 0.89
CA VAL A 270 3.35 8.77 1.72
C VAL A 270 4.27 7.69 1.17
N SER A 271 4.18 7.42 -0.13
CA SER A 271 5.03 6.44 -0.82
C SER A 271 5.00 6.71 -2.33
N PRO A 272 6.14 7.02 -2.98
CA PRO A 272 6.21 7.26 -4.41
C PRO A 272 5.99 6.01 -5.28
#